data_AF-A0A853D1H9-F1
#
_entry.id   AF-A0A853D1H9-F1
#
_cell.length_a   1.000
_cell.length_b   1.000
_cell.length_c   1.000
_cell.angle_alpha   90.00
_cell.angle_beta   90.00
_cell.angle_gamma   90.00
#
_symmetry.space_group_name_H-M   'P 1'
#
loop_
_entity.id
_entity.type
_entity.pdbx_description
1 polymer ?
#
loop_
_entity_poly.entity_id
_entity_poly.type
_entity_poly.pdbx_seq_one_letter_code
_entity_poly.pdbx_strand_id
1 'polypeptide(L)'
;MTGKELAHQHAVYTYGSLPLTLMYSPTATAAWEVYFGGDYLGLVEEAHTAGDPWPSFVARPPGEEETGDGIPARDWRVAVELLAARAGL
;
A
#
# COMPACT_ATOMS: atom_id res chain seq x y z
N MET A 1 12.04 6.57 18.60
CA MET A 1 12.13 7.11 17.24
C MET A 1 11.03 8.15 17.09
N THR A 2 11.42 9.41 16.93
CA THR A 2 10.52 10.56 16.83
C THR A 2 9.90 10.61 15.43
N GLY A 3 8.58 10.80 15.33
CA GLY A 3 7.77 10.69 14.10
C GLY A 3 8.12 11.56 12.88
N LYS A 4 9.30 12.19 12.83
CA LYS A 4 9.81 12.90 11.63
C LYS A 4 10.51 11.98 10.61
N GLU A 5 11.01 10.81 11.03
CA GLU A 5 11.78 9.93 10.14
C GLU A 5 10.93 9.08 9.18
N LEU A 6 9.64 8.87 9.50
CA LEU A 6 8.74 8.08 8.64
C LEU A 6 8.21 8.84 7.42
N ALA A 7 8.10 10.17 7.50
CA ALA A 7 7.52 11.02 6.44
C ALA A 7 8.34 11.07 5.13
N HIS A 8 9.51 10.42 5.09
CA HIS A 8 10.41 10.41 3.93
C HIS A 8 10.76 9.00 3.46
N GLN A 9 10.11 7.97 4.01
CA GLN A 9 10.31 6.61 3.52
C GLN A 9 9.53 6.45 2.22
N HIS A 10 10.27 6.40 1.12
CA HIS A 10 9.77 5.91 -0.15
C HIS A 10 10.52 4.65 -0.58
N ALA A 11 9.85 3.82 -1.36
CA ALA A 11 10.45 2.70 -2.06
C ALA A 11 9.96 2.71 -3.51
N VAL A 12 10.71 2.08 -4.40
CA VAL A 12 10.28 1.85 -5.78
C VAL A 12 10.07 0.36 -5.97
N TYR A 13 8.88 -0.01 -6.45
CA TYR A 13 8.54 -1.38 -6.83
C TYR A 13 8.32 -1.44 -8.34
N THR A 14 8.80 -2.48 -9.00
CA THR A 14 8.60 -2.64 -10.45
C THR A 14 7.47 -3.63 -10.70
N TYR A 15 6.35 -3.14 -11.24
CA TYR A 15 5.24 -3.96 -11.72
C TYR A 15 5.41 -4.20 -13.23
N GLY A 16 5.84 -5.40 -13.61
CA GLY A 16 6.25 -5.69 -14.99
C GLY A 16 7.45 -4.82 -15.40
N SER A 17 7.21 -3.80 -16.23
CA SER A 17 8.21 -2.77 -16.60
C SER A 17 7.89 -1.38 -16.05
N LEU A 18 6.81 -1.24 -15.26
CA LEU A 18 6.31 0.03 -14.76
C LEU A 18 6.85 0.30 -13.35
N PRO A 19 7.56 1.42 -13.12
CA PRO A 19 8.01 1.80 -11.80
C PRO A 19 6.86 2.40 -10.99
N LEU A 20 6.49 1.74 -9.89
CA LEU A 20 5.55 2.22 -8.90
C LEU A 20 6.31 2.81 -7.72
N THR A 21 5.88 3.98 -7.26
CA THR A 21 6.41 4.61 -6.05
C THR A 21 5.53 4.24 -4.87
N LEU A 22 6.14 3.71 -3.81
CA LEU A 22 5.49 3.49 -2.53
C LEU A 22 5.95 4.56 -1.56
N MET A 23 5.02 5.22 -0.87
CA MET A 23 5.31 6.24 0.14
C MET A 23 4.61 5.85 1.44
N TYR A 24 5.31 5.95 2.58
CA TYR A 24 4.66 5.70 3.86
C TYR A 24 3.56 6.75 4.08
N SER A 25 2.34 6.30 4.38
CA SER A 25 1.19 7.21 4.49
C SER A 25 1.33 8.09 5.73
N PRO A 26 1.13 9.42 5.62
CA PRO A 26 1.11 10.32 6.77
C PRO A 26 -0.21 10.29 7.54
N THR A 27 -1.28 9.74 6.95
CA THR A 27 -2.64 9.77 7.50
C THR A 27 -3.12 8.41 7.98
N ALA A 28 -2.65 7.31 7.39
CA ALA A 28 -3.00 5.95 7.78
C ALA A 28 -1.90 5.29 8.63
N THR A 29 -2.32 4.48 9.60
CA THR A 29 -1.38 3.76 10.49
C THR A 29 -0.87 2.51 9.77
N ALA A 30 0.46 2.32 9.74
CA ALA A 30 1.10 1.14 9.14
C ALA A 30 0.68 0.90 7.68
N ALA A 31 0.70 1.95 6.86
CA ALA A 31 0.24 1.89 5.49
C ALA A 31 1.18 2.57 4.50
N TRP A 32 1.13 2.12 3.25
CA TRP A 32 1.89 2.66 2.13
C TRP A 32 0.95 3.12 1.01
N GLU A 33 1.07 4.37 0.61
CA GLU A 33 0.42 4.93 -0.56
C GLU A 33 1.19 4.52 -1.82
N VAL A 34 0.47 4.06 -2.84
CA VAL A 34 1.04 3.56 -4.10
C VAL A 34 0.75 4.56 -5.21
N TYR A 35 1.77 4.89 -6.01
CA TYR A 35 1.68 5.85 -7.09
C TYR A 35 2.32 5.34 -8.38
N PHE A 36 1.79 5.77 -9.53
CA PHE A 36 2.44 5.65 -10.83
C PHE A 36 2.49 7.01 -11.52
N GLY A 37 3.68 7.51 -11.87
CA GLY A 37 3.81 8.79 -12.58
C GLY A 37 3.24 10.02 -11.85
N GLY A 38 2.95 9.91 -10.55
CA GLY A 38 2.28 10.93 -9.75
C GLY A 38 0.79 10.66 -9.50
N ASP A 39 0.18 9.71 -10.21
CA ASP A 39 -1.20 9.28 -10.01
C ASP A 39 -1.29 8.33 -8.81
N TYR A 40 -2.18 8.64 -7.87
CA TYR A 40 -2.45 7.80 -6.70
C TYR A 40 -3.28 6.58 -7.08
N LEU A 41 -2.77 5.39 -6.77
CA LEU A 41 -3.38 4.10 -7.11
C LEU A 41 -4.10 3.45 -5.93
N GLY A 42 -3.91 3.95 -4.71
CA GLY A 42 -4.51 3.41 -3.50
C GLY A 42 -3.50 3.17 -2.38
N LEU A 43 -3.95 2.48 -1.35
CA LEU A 43 -3.23 2.28 -0.10
C LEU A 43 -3.03 0.78 0.15
N VAL A 44 -1.84 0.40 0.58
CA VAL A 44 -1.54 -0.94 1.11
C VAL A 44 -1.41 -0.82 2.62
N GLU A 45 -2.36 -1.38 3.35
CA GLU A 45 -2.37 -1.40 4.81
C GLU A 45 -1.77 -2.70 5.34
N GLU A 46 -0.86 -2.61 6.31
CA GLU A 46 -0.35 -3.75 7.06
C GLU A 46 -1.29 -4.05 8.24
N ALA A 47 -1.94 -5.21 8.20
CA ALA A 47 -2.84 -5.68 9.22
C ALA A 47 -2.16 -6.78 10.06
N HIS A 48 -1.99 -6.50 11.35
CA HIS A 48 -1.55 -7.48 12.34
C HIS A 48 -2.75 -8.13 13.01
N THR A 49 -3.01 -9.40 12.67
CA THR A 49 -4.01 -10.19 13.37
C THR A 49 -3.40 -10.85 14.61
N ALA A 50 -4.07 -10.73 15.76
CA ALA A 50 -3.59 -11.31 17.01
C ALA A 50 -3.49 -12.84 16.88
N GLY A 51 -2.28 -13.38 17.11
CA GLY A 51 -1.99 -14.80 17.01
C GLY A 51 -1.33 -15.23 15.71
N ASP A 52 -1.27 -14.34 14.70
CA ASP A 52 -0.54 -14.62 13.47
C ASP A 52 0.94 -14.18 13.58
N PRO A 53 1.90 -15.05 13.20
CA PRO A 53 3.32 -14.73 13.28
C PRO A 53 3.81 -13.78 12.17
N TRP A 54 2.98 -13.51 11.17
CA TRP A 54 3.32 -12.70 10.00
C TRP A 54 2.24 -11.64 9.77
N PRO A 55 2.63 -10.44 9.31
CA PRO A 55 1.64 -9.45 8.90
C PRO A 55 0.85 -9.94 7.68
N SER A 56 -0.40 -9.50 7.62
CA SER A 56 -1.22 -9.58 6.41
C SER A 56 -1.34 -8.19 5.80
N PHE A 57 -1.72 -8.11 4.53
CA PHE A 57 -1.82 -6.84 3.81
C PHE A 57 -3.21 -6.68 3.22
N VAL A 58 -3.67 -5.44 3.11
CA VAL A 58 -4.95 -5.12 2.49
C VAL A 58 -4.72 -4.04 1.45
N ALA A 59 -5.04 -4.33 0.19
CA ALA A 59 -5.10 -3.32 -0.86
C ALA A 59 -6.44 -2.56 -0.76
N ARG A 60 -6.36 -1.25 -0.56
CA ARG A 60 -7.51 -0.35 -0.51
C ARG A 60 -7.47 0.57 -1.74
N PRO A 61 -8.39 0.39 -2.69
CA PRO A 61 -8.49 1.27 -3.85
C PRO A 61 -8.81 2.73 -3.45
N PRO A 62 -8.54 3.71 -4.33
CA PRO A 62 -8.84 5.11 -4.07
C PRO A 62 -10.32 5.33 -3.77
N GLY A 63 -10.62 5.99 -2.65
CA GLY A 63 -11.98 6.27 -2.16
C GLY A 63 -12.59 5.16 -1.30
N GLU A 64 -11.93 4.01 -1.17
CA GLU A 64 -12.37 2.88 -0.35
C GLU A 64 -11.54 2.74 0.94
N GLU A 65 -10.64 3.69 1.24
CA GLU A 65 -9.69 3.59 2.34
C GLU A 65 -10.36 3.48 3.72
N GLU A 66 -11.45 4.23 3.93
CA GLU A 66 -12.14 4.29 5.23
C GLU A 66 -13.42 3.44 5.29
N THR A 67 -13.95 3.03 4.13
CA THR A 67 -15.31 2.45 4.02
C THR A 67 -15.37 1.09 3.32
N GLY A 68 -14.32 0.68 2.62
CA GLY A 68 -14.24 -0.61 1.97
C GLY A 68 -13.63 -1.68 2.86
N ASP A 69 -14.07 -2.92 2.69
CA ASP A 69 -13.43 -4.11 3.29
C ASP A 69 -11.99 -4.30 2.78
N GLY A 70 -11.66 -3.67 1.63
CA GLY A 70 -10.38 -3.82 0.95
C GLY A 70 -10.21 -5.21 0.33
N ILE A 71 -9.07 -5.43 -0.32
CA ILE A 71 -8.72 -6.70 -0.95
C ILE A 71 -7.57 -7.32 -0.15
N PRO A 72 -7.80 -8.41 0.61
CA PRO A 72 -6.75 -9.02 1.42
C PRO A 72 -5.69 -9.70 0.55
N ALA A 73 -4.43 -9.56 0.97
CA ALA A 73 -3.26 -10.11 0.34
C ALA A 73 -2.28 -10.64 1.40
N ARG A 74 -1.59 -11.74 1.08
CA ARG A 74 -0.60 -12.34 1.99
C ARG A 74 0.80 -11.72 1.86
N ASP A 75 1.04 -10.94 0.81
CA ASP A 75 2.29 -10.24 0.54
C ASP A 75 1.95 -8.82 0.07
N TRP A 76 2.67 -7.83 0.57
CA TRP A 76 2.46 -6.43 0.20
C TRP A 76 2.64 -6.19 -1.30
N ARG A 77 3.51 -6.97 -1.98
CA ARG A 77 3.70 -6.89 -3.44
C ARG A 77 2.42 -7.25 -4.16
N VAL A 78 1.73 -8.30 -3.72
CA VAL A 78 0.44 -8.70 -4.31
C VAL A 78 -0.59 -7.59 -4.11
N ALA A 79 -0.61 -6.93 -2.94
CA ALA A 79 -1.49 -5.79 -2.71
C ALA A 79 -1.19 -4.63 -3.67
N VAL A 80 0.09 -4.30 -3.89
CA VAL A 80 0.51 -3.29 -4.88
C VAL A 80 0.08 -3.66 -6.30
N GLU A 81 0.27 -4.92 -6.70
CA GLU A 81 -0.10 -5.41 -8.03
C GLU A 81 -1.61 -5.36 -8.27
N LEU A 82 -2.42 -5.65 -7.25
CA LEU A 82 -3.88 -5.52 -7.31
C LEU A 82 -4.31 -4.08 -7.57
N LEU A 83 -3.67 -3.11 -6.90
CA LEU A 83 -3.93 -1.67 -7.13
C LEU A 83 -3.53 -1.26 -8.55
N ALA A 84 -2.34 -1.68 -9.01
CA ALA A 84 -1.88 -1.40 -10.37
C ALA A 84 -2.82 -2.00 -11.44
N ALA A 85 -3.19 -3.28 -11.30
CA ALA A 85 -4.10 -3.94 -12.23
C ALA A 85 -5.49 -3.29 -12.24
N ARG A 86 -6.01 -2.85 -11.10
CA ARG A 86 -7.30 -2.14 -11.02
C ARG A 86 -7.25 -0.75 -11.64
N ALA A 87 -6.09 -0.08 -11.59
CA ALA A 87 -5.84 1.17 -12.30
C ALA A 87 -5.64 0.99 -13.82
N GLY A 88 -5.62 -0.25 -14.32
CA GLY A 88 -5.45 -0.56 -15.74
C GLY A 88 -4.00 -0.52 -16.23
N LEU A 89 -3.03 -0.68 -15.32
CA LEU A 89 -1.60 -0.76 -15.60
C LEU A 89 -1.16 -2.18 -15.98
#